data_AF-A0A8S9Z5M8-F1
#
_entry.id   AF-A0A8S9Z5M8-F1
#
_cell.length_a   1.000
_cell.length_b   1.000
_cell.length_c   1.000
_cell.angle_alpha   90.00
_cell.angle_beta   90.00
_cell.angle_gamma   90.00
#
_symmetry.space_group_name_H-M   'P 1'
#
loop_
_entity.id
_entity.type
_entity.pdbx_description
1 polymer ?
#
loop_
_entity_poly.entity_id
_entity_poly.type
_entity_poly.pdbx_seq_one_letter_code
_entity_poly.pdbx_strand_id
1 'polypeptide(L)'
;MRRLLTLWLYGPLDDVDRWKASKYRQVLLYIGLVCLKEVLDAKMYEKFLRLSACMYALCNSQLPQHYLSFVHRTLIKTVDQFAALYGEGELVFNVHNVVHLCYEVILRGSMDAFSAVPYESYLSTLETFDTLTNVAPLTAFPEMCGKGCL
;
A
#
# COMPACT_ATOMS: atom_id res chain seq x y z
N MET A 1 9.03 2.55 -19.33
CA MET A 1 8.68 2.65 -17.88
C MET A 1 9.33 3.84 -17.18
N ARG A 2 10.67 3.94 -17.08
CA ARG A 2 11.32 5.01 -16.30
C ARG A 2 11.10 6.45 -16.83
N ARG A 3 11.17 6.68 -18.15
CA ARG A 3 11.13 8.05 -18.70
C ARG A 3 9.78 8.78 -18.66
N LEU A 4 8.66 8.06 -18.64
CA LEU A 4 7.32 8.67 -18.64
C LEU A 4 6.85 9.03 -17.23
N LEU A 5 7.24 8.23 -16.24
CA LEU A 5 6.89 8.45 -14.84
C LEU A 5 7.77 9.56 -14.19
N THR A 6 9.01 9.78 -14.65
CA THR A 6 9.91 10.85 -14.15
C THR A 6 9.49 12.27 -14.53
N LEU A 7 8.70 12.44 -15.60
CA LEU A 7 8.27 13.76 -16.06
C LEU A 7 7.06 14.31 -15.29
N TRP A 8 6.32 13.45 -14.57
CA TRP A 8 5.09 13.81 -13.87
C TRP A 8 5.13 13.55 -12.35
N LEU A 9 5.91 12.58 -11.89
CA LEU A 9 6.22 12.44 -10.47
C LEU A 9 7.44 13.33 -10.16
N TYR A 10 7.26 14.30 -9.27
CA TYR A 10 8.27 15.24 -8.78
C TYR A 10 9.35 14.50 -7.94
N GLY A 11 10.08 13.57 -8.52
CA GLY A 11 11.12 12.78 -7.87
C GLY A 11 11.72 11.67 -8.76
N PRO A 12 12.99 11.28 -8.54
CA PRO A 12 13.59 10.17 -9.25
C PRO A 12 12.83 8.87 -8.93
N LEU A 13 12.44 8.13 -9.97
CA LEU A 13 11.96 6.74 -9.83
C LEU A 13 13.06 5.77 -9.38
N ASP A 14 14.29 6.27 -9.23
CA ASP A 14 15.42 5.49 -8.74
C ASP A 14 15.33 5.25 -7.22
N ASP A 15 14.39 5.92 -6.54
CA ASP A 15 14.19 5.85 -5.08
C ASP A 15 12.75 5.41 -4.72
N VAL A 16 12.13 4.55 -5.55
CA VAL A 16 10.79 3.99 -5.28
C VAL A 16 10.75 3.37 -3.88
N ASP A 17 11.80 2.66 -3.46
CA ASP A 17 11.89 2.03 -2.14
C ASP A 17 11.81 3.04 -0.97
N ARG A 18 12.09 4.33 -1.22
CA ARG A 18 11.99 5.42 -0.21
C ARG A 18 10.70 6.22 -0.29
N TRP A 19 9.76 5.83 -1.14
CA TRP A 19 8.50 6.55 -1.24
C TRP A 19 7.66 6.39 0.03
N LYS A 20 7.13 7.51 0.50
CA LYS A 20 6.10 7.53 1.54
C LYS A 20 4.83 6.85 1.03
N ALA A 21 4.06 6.22 1.91
CA ALA A 21 2.80 5.53 1.59
C ALA A 21 1.79 6.45 0.88
N SER A 22 1.79 7.75 1.21
CA SER A 22 1.04 8.78 0.49
C SER A 22 1.30 8.81 -1.03
N LYS A 23 2.56 8.67 -1.47
CA LYS A 23 2.91 8.64 -2.91
C LYS A 23 2.44 7.36 -3.57
N TYR A 24 2.65 6.21 -2.91
CA TYR A 24 2.15 4.92 -3.39
C TYR A 24 0.64 4.94 -3.58
N ARG A 25 -0.09 5.49 -2.60
CA ARG A 25 -1.54 5.67 -2.69
C ARG A 25 -1.94 6.55 -3.87
N GLN A 26 -1.23 7.66 -4.09
CA GLN A 26 -1.52 8.57 -5.20
C GLN A 26 -1.32 7.91 -6.56
N VAL A 27 -0.27 7.11 -6.71
CA VAL A 27 -0.04 6.31 -7.92
C VAL A 27 -1.10 5.25 -8.09
N LEU A 28 -1.45 4.52 -7.04
CA LEU A 28 -2.42 3.43 -7.12
C LEU A 28 -3.84 3.92 -7.47
N LEU A 29 -4.28 5.04 -6.90
CA LEU A 29 -5.66 5.51 -7.04
C LEU A 29 -5.87 6.47 -8.21
N TYR A 30 -4.84 7.22 -8.62
CA TYR A 30 -5.03 8.33 -9.56
C TYR A 30 -4.04 8.29 -10.72
N ILE A 31 -2.74 8.45 -10.44
CA ILE A 31 -1.74 8.69 -11.49
C ILE A 31 -1.51 7.42 -12.33
N GLY A 32 -1.49 6.25 -11.69
CA GLY A 32 -1.26 4.97 -12.35
C GLY A 32 -2.33 4.61 -13.38
N LEU A 33 -3.58 5.05 -13.19
CA LEU A 33 -4.67 4.82 -14.14
C LEU A 33 -4.35 5.42 -15.51
N VAL A 34 -3.72 6.60 -15.55
CA VAL A 34 -3.36 7.30 -16.79
C VAL A 34 -1.99 6.86 -17.27
N CYS A 35 -1.00 6.85 -16.37
CA CYS A 35 0.40 6.62 -16.74
C CYS A 35 0.71 5.18 -17.13
N LEU A 36 -0.01 4.19 -16.60
CA LEU A 36 0.29 2.77 -16.87
C LEU A 36 -0.44 2.22 -18.10
N LYS A 37 -1.41 2.96 -18.64
CA LYS A 37 -2.25 2.52 -19.77
C LYS A 37 -1.42 2.18 -21.02
N GLU A 38 -0.48 3.04 -21.36
CA GLU A 38 0.37 2.89 -22.55
C GLU A 38 1.69 2.14 -22.24
N VAL A 39 1.85 1.66 -21.00
CA VAL A 39 3.11 1.10 -20.50
C VAL A 39 2.99 -0.38 -20.18
N LEU A 40 1.84 -0.82 -19.66
CA LEU A 40 1.56 -2.21 -19.35
C LEU A 40 0.87 -2.90 -20.54
N ASP A 41 1.10 -4.21 -20.66
CA ASP A 41 0.28 -5.03 -21.54
C ASP A 41 -1.20 -4.97 -21.13
N ALA A 42 -2.11 -5.08 -22.11
CA ALA A 42 -3.55 -4.93 -21.89
C ALA A 42 -4.06 -5.83 -20.74
N LYS A 43 -3.57 -7.07 -20.64
CA LYS A 43 -3.98 -8.00 -19.58
C LYS A 43 -3.48 -7.60 -18.19
N MET A 44 -2.29 -7.01 -18.13
CA MET A 44 -1.71 -6.52 -16.86
C MET A 44 -2.38 -5.22 -16.43
N TYR A 45 -2.66 -4.33 -17.39
CA TYR A 45 -3.38 -3.09 -17.12
C TYR A 45 -4.80 -3.36 -16.60
N GLU A 46 -5.51 -4.35 -17.15
CA GLU A 46 -6.83 -4.74 -16.63
C GLU A 46 -6.78 -5.19 -15.16
N LYS A 47 -5.76 -5.97 -14.78
CA LYS A 47 -5.56 -6.41 -13.38
C LYS A 47 -5.23 -5.24 -12.48
N PHE A 48 -4.39 -4.31 -12.94
CA PHE A 48 -4.10 -3.07 -12.24
C PHE A 48 -5.37 -2.23 -12.01
N LEU A 49 -6.20 -2.04 -13.05
CA LEU A 49 -7.47 -1.32 -12.94
C LEU A 49 -8.41 -1.96 -11.92
N ARG A 50 -8.53 -3.29 -11.91
CA ARG A 50 -9.36 -4.01 -10.91
C ARG A 50 -8.86 -3.76 -9.49
N LEU A 51 -7.54 -3.82 -9.28
CA LEU A 51 -6.93 -3.52 -7.98
C LEU A 51 -7.21 -2.08 -7.56
N SER A 52 -6.93 -1.09 -8.44
CA SER A 52 -7.18 0.32 -8.18
C SER A 52 -8.65 0.60 -7.84
N ALA A 53 -9.60 -0.02 -8.56
CA ALA A 53 -11.03 0.13 -8.29
C ALA A 53 -11.42 -0.45 -6.93
N CYS A 54 -10.88 -1.61 -6.55
CA CYS A 54 -11.13 -2.20 -5.23
C CYS A 54 -10.59 -1.30 -4.12
N MET A 55 -9.36 -0.78 -4.28
CA MET A 55 -8.74 0.13 -3.30
C MET A 55 -9.51 1.44 -3.16
N TYR A 56 -9.99 2.00 -4.28
CA TYR A 56 -10.86 3.18 -4.27
C TYR A 56 -12.16 2.93 -3.50
N ALA A 57 -12.78 1.75 -3.72
CA ALA A 57 -13.99 1.36 -3.00
C ALA A 57 -13.76 1.23 -1.48
N LEU A 58 -12.61 0.69 -1.06
CA LEU A 58 -12.25 0.57 0.37
C LEU A 58 -11.94 1.91 1.05
N CYS A 59 -11.49 2.92 0.30
CA CYS A 59 -11.35 4.29 0.80
C CYS A 59 -12.70 5.00 0.96
N ASN A 60 -13.75 4.56 0.28
CA ASN A 60 -15.05 5.22 0.31
C ASN A 60 -15.86 4.84 1.56
N SER A 61 -16.02 5.80 2.48
CA SER A 61 -16.79 5.64 3.73
C SER A 61 -18.30 5.48 3.52
N GLN A 62 -18.82 5.81 2.34
CA GLN A 62 -20.24 5.68 2.00
C GLN A 62 -20.55 4.38 1.25
N LEU A 63 -19.56 3.51 1.04
CA LEU A 63 -19.79 2.26 0.31
C LEU A 63 -20.69 1.32 1.12
N PRO A 64 -21.82 0.87 0.58
CA PRO A 64 -22.68 -0.08 1.28
C PRO A 64 -21.96 -1.40 1.55
N GLN A 65 -22.18 -1.99 2.73
CA GLN A 65 -21.49 -3.21 3.17
C GLN A 65 -21.66 -4.41 2.22
N HIS A 66 -22.79 -4.51 1.51
CA HIS A 66 -23.00 -5.59 0.53
C HIS A 66 -22.06 -5.51 -0.68
N TYR A 67 -21.55 -4.31 -1.02
CA TYR A 67 -20.49 -4.15 -2.01
C TYR A 67 -19.11 -4.58 -1.49
N LEU A 68 -18.85 -4.49 -0.18
CA LEU A 68 -17.57 -4.93 0.40
C LEU A 68 -17.35 -6.44 0.18
N SER A 69 -18.40 -7.26 0.26
CA SER A 69 -18.30 -8.69 -0.07
C SER A 69 -17.93 -8.93 -1.53
N PHE A 70 -18.39 -8.09 -2.45
CA PHE A 70 -18.01 -8.14 -3.86
C PHE A 70 -16.56 -7.70 -4.08
N VAL A 71 -16.15 -6.60 -3.43
CA VAL A 71 -14.76 -6.09 -3.46
C VAL A 71 -13.79 -7.14 -2.94
N HIS A 72 -14.10 -7.77 -1.80
CA HIS A 72 -13.27 -8.82 -1.21
C HIS A 72 -13.07 -10.01 -2.16
N ARG A 73 -14.15 -10.54 -2.75
CA ARG A 73 -14.04 -11.61 -3.76
C ARG A 73 -13.24 -11.20 -4.99
N THR A 74 -13.32 -9.94 -5.39
CA THR A 74 -12.60 -9.40 -6.53
C THR A 74 -11.11 -9.27 -6.23
N LEU A 75 -10.75 -8.84 -5.01
CA LEU A 75 -9.38 -8.78 -4.53
C LEU A 75 -8.74 -10.16 -4.49
N ILE A 76 -9.38 -11.15 -3.85
CA ILE A 76 -8.86 -12.54 -3.81
C ILE A 76 -8.52 -13.03 -5.22
N LYS A 77 -9.47 -12.93 -6.16
CA LYS A 77 -9.24 -13.35 -7.55
C LYS A 77 -8.10 -12.59 -8.23
N THR A 78 -7.97 -11.31 -7.94
CA THR A 78 -6.90 -10.48 -8.52
C THR A 78 -5.55 -10.91 -7.96
N VAL A 79 -5.46 -11.16 -6.65
CA VAL A 79 -4.27 -11.64 -5.95
C VAL A 79 -3.83 -13.02 -6.46
N ASP A 80 -4.74 -13.97 -6.57
CA ASP A 80 -4.44 -15.31 -7.09
C ASP A 80 -3.85 -15.24 -8.51
N GLN A 81 -4.40 -14.36 -9.32
CA GLN A 81 -3.90 -14.13 -10.67
C GLN A 81 -2.54 -13.43 -10.71
N PHE A 82 -2.22 -12.58 -9.72
CA PHE A 82 -0.89 -11.98 -9.57
C PHE A 82 0.13 -13.03 -9.09
N ALA A 83 -0.22 -13.87 -8.12
CA ALA A 83 0.62 -14.97 -7.65
C ALA A 83 1.00 -15.93 -8.79
N ALA A 84 0.04 -16.26 -9.66
CA ALA A 84 0.28 -17.10 -10.84
C ALA A 84 1.23 -16.47 -11.88
N LEU A 85 1.33 -15.14 -11.95
CA LEU A 85 2.15 -14.43 -12.95
C LEU A 85 3.60 -14.23 -12.52
N TYR A 86 3.83 -14.04 -11.21
CA TYR A 86 5.13 -13.64 -10.67
C TYR A 86 5.78 -14.73 -9.79
N GLY A 87 5.06 -15.82 -9.50
CA GLY A 87 5.53 -16.92 -8.67
C GLY A 87 5.11 -16.79 -7.20
N GLU A 88 4.95 -17.92 -6.52
CA GLU A 88 4.45 -18.00 -5.14
C GLU A 88 5.39 -17.37 -4.10
N GLY A 89 6.68 -17.14 -4.41
CA GLY A 89 7.68 -16.71 -3.42
C GLY A 89 7.74 -15.21 -3.13
N GLU A 90 7.38 -14.35 -4.09
CA GLU A 90 7.75 -12.91 -4.04
C GLU A 90 6.60 -11.98 -3.61
N LEU A 91 5.37 -12.49 -3.48
CA LEU A 91 4.18 -11.62 -3.35
C LEU A 91 3.30 -11.91 -2.15
N VAL A 92 3.54 -12.98 -1.38
CA VAL A 92 2.54 -13.49 -0.44
C VAL A 92 2.20 -12.46 0.64
N PHE A 93 3.18 -11.85 1.29
CA PHE A 93 2.90 -11.05 2.48
C PHE A 93 2.12 -9.75 2.19
N ASN A 94 2.67 -8.87 1.35
CA ASN A 94 2.05 -7.58 1.07
C ASN A 94 0.73 -7.73 0.32
N VAL A 95 0.63 -8.69 -0.59
CA VAL A 95 -0.57 -8.89 -1.40
C VAL A 95 -1.67 -9.58 -0.57
N HIS A 96 -1.32 -10.47 0.36
CA HIS A 96 -2.28 -11.05 1.29
C HIS A 96 -2.83 -10.01 2.28
N ASN A 97 -2.00 -9.08 2.74
CA ASN A 97 -2.45 -7.97 3.57
C ASN A 97 -3.53 -7.13 2.87
N VAL A 98 -3.45 -6.96 1.54
CA VAL A 98 -4.48 -6.25 0.78
C VAL A 98 -5.84 -6.97 0.82
N VAL A 99 -5.86 -8.30 0.86
CA VAL A 99 -7.10 -9.08 1.00
C VAL A 99 -7.73 -8.84 2.37
N HIS A 100 -6.91 -8.83 3.43
CA HIS A 100 -7.37 -8.59 4.80
C HIS A 100 -7.87 -7.17 5.05
N LEU A 101 -7.47 -6.19 4.23
CA LEU A 101 -7.99 -4.81 4.34
C LEU A 101 -9.51 -4.76 4.24
N CYS A 102 -10.15 -5.65 3.48
CA CYS A 102 -11.62 -5.72 3.45
C CYS A 102 -12.22 -6.02 4.83
N TYR A 103 -11.59 -6.92 5.58
CA TYR A 103 -12.05 -7.27 6.93
C TYR A 103 -11.85 -6.10 7.89
N GLU A 104 -10.69 -5.44 7.83
CA GLU A 104 -10.42 -4.24 8.62
C GLU A 104 -11.39 -3.11 8.30
N VAL A 105 -11.80 -2.95 7.03
CA VAL A 105 -12.78 -1.93 6.64
C VAL A 105 -14.18 -2.23 7.20
N ILE A 106 -14.55 -3.51 7.30
CA ILE A 106 -15.81 -3.92 7.94
C ILE A 106 -15.77 -3.62 9.45
N LEU A 107 -14.64 -3.85 10.11
CA LEU A 107 -14.50 -3.72 11.56
C LEU A 107 -14.29 -2.26 12.01
N ARG A 108 -13.51 -1.48 11.26
CA ARG A 108 -12.99 -0.16 11.66
C ARG A 108 -13.49 1.01 10.80
N GLY A 109 -14.30 0.74 9.77
CA GLY A 109 -14.77 1.75 8.81
C GLY A 109 -13.81 1.94 7.62
N SER A 110 -14.02 2.97 6.80
CA SER A 110 -13.19 3.20 5.59
C SER A 110 -11.69 3.16 5.86
N MET A 111 -10.90 2.77 4.86
CA MET A 111 -9.44 2.72 4.94
C MET A 111 -8.83 4.03 5.47
N ASP A 112 -9.40 5.17 5.10
CA ASP A 112 -8.94 6.49 5.53
C ASP A 112 -9.08 6.73 7.03
N ALA A 113 -10.00 6.04 7.69
CA ALA A 113 -10.25 6.18 9.13
C ALA A 113 -9.17 5.54 9.99
N PHE A 114 -8.46 4.53 9.49
CA PHE A 114 -7.42 3.81 10.24
C PHE A 114 -6.04 3.85 9.56
N SER A 115 -5.93 4.43 8.36
CA SER A 115 -4.63 4.54 7.69
C SER A 115 -3.67 5.44 8.45
N ALA A 116 -2.39 5.04 8.50
CA ALA A 116 -1.32 5.85 9.10
C ALA A 116 -0.83 6.99 8.18
N VAL A 117 -1.38 7.10 6.96
CA VAL A 117 -0.93 8.07 5.93
C VAL A 117 -0.93 9.52 6.43
N PRO A 118 -1.94 10.02 7.17
CA PRO A 118 -1.93 11.39 7.69
C PRO A 118 -0.78 11.63 8.70
N TYR A 119 -0.31 10.58 9.37
CA TYR A 119 0.70 10.65 10.43
C TYR A 119 2.14 10.52 9.91
N GLU A 120 2.34 10.18 8.63
CA GLU A 120 3.69 10.08 8.03
C GLU A 120 4.49 11.39 8.11
N SER A 121 3.80 12.53 8.00
CA SER A 121 4.44 13.85 8.12
C SER A 121 4.93 14.11 9.54
N TYR A 122 4.19 13.62 10.54
CA TYR A 122 4.55 13.77 11.94
C TYR A 122 5.74 12.87 12.32
N LEU A 123 5.78 11.62 11.84
CA LEU A 123 6.93 10.72 12.05
C LEU A 123 8.24 11.30 11.49
N SER A 124 8.19 11.85 10.28
CA SER A 124 9.34 12.53 9.66
C SER A 124 9.82 13.74 10.48
N THR A 125 8.90 14.42 11.17
CA THR A 125 9.23 15.52 12.08
C THR A 125 9.94 14.99 13.32
N LEU A 126 9.46 13.89 13.92
CA LEU A 126 10.09 13.25 15.08
C LEU A 126 11.51 12.73 14.79
N GLU A 127 11.74 12.10 13.63
CA GLU A 127 13.08 11.68 13.19
C GLU A 127 14.05 12.87 13.09
N THR A 128 13.55 14.01 12.61
CA THR A 128 14.34 15.24 12.53
C THR A 128 14.65 15.79 13.94
N PHE A 129 13.70 15.71 14.87
CA PHE A 129 13.95 16.11 16.27
C PHE A 129 14.96 15.19 16.98
N ASP A 130 14.88 13.88 16.76
CA ASP A 130 15.80 12.89 17.35
C ASP A 130 17.24 13.12 16.86
N THR A 131 17.41 13.36 15.56
CA THR A 131 18.72 13.68 14.96
C THR A 131 19.29 15.03 15.40
N LEU A 132 18.44 16.02 15.71
CA LEU A 132 18.88 17.34 16.21
C LEU A 132 19.22 17.35 17.70
N THR A 133 18.70 16.42 18.49
CA THR A 133 18.89 16.41 19.94
C THR A 133 20.07 15.57 20.42
N ASN A 134 20.76 14.84 19.52
CA ASN A 134 21.92 14.00 19.85
C ASN A 134 21.64 13.03 21.03
N VAL A 135 20.36 12.71 21.25
CA VAL A 135 19.96 11.70 22.21
C VAL A 135 20.20 10.35 21.52
N ALA A 136 20.83 9.43 22.24
CA ALA A 136 21.18 8.12 21.70
C ALA A 136 19.96 7.48 21.00
N PRO A 137 20.15 6.86 19.82
CA PRO A 137 19.04 6.41 18.99
C PRO A 137 18.12 5.47 19.77
N LEU A 138 16.80 5.61 19.53
CA LEU A 138 15.74 4.73 20.07
C LEU A 138 15.91 3.24 19.73
N THR A 139 16.98 2.85 19.04
CA THR A 139 17.40 1.47 18.80
C THR A 139 17.94 0.76 20.04
N ALA A 140 18.10 1.44 21.18
CA ALA A 140 18.43 0.80 22.45
C ALA A 140 17.16 0.36 23.21
N PHE A 141 16.37 -0.54 22.61
CA PHE A 141 15.53 -1.44 23.43
C PHE A 141 16.47 -2.50 24.01
N PRO A 142 16.64 -2.59 25.34
CA PRO A 142 17.39 -3.70 25.92
C PRO A 142 16.64 -5.00 25.62
N GLU A 143 17.38 -6.01 25.14
CA GLU A 143 16.94 -7.40 25.12
C GLU A 143 16.35 -7.75 26.50
N MET A 144 15.04 -7.97 26.55
CA MET A 144 14.36 -8.47 27.75
C MET A 144 13.48 -9.66 27.38
N CYS A 145 13.94 -10.84 27.81
CA CYS A 145 13.31 -12.16 27.80
C CYS A 145 13.05 -12.79 26.42
N GLY A 146 13.71 -13.86 25.98
CA GLY A 146 14.32 -14.95 26.74
C GLY A 146 13.27 -15.99 27.16
N LYS A 147 13.16 -17.05 26.35
CA LYS A 147 12.64 -18.40 26.65
C LYS A 147 11.11 -18.59 26.73
N GLY A 148 10.61 -19.31 25.71
CA GLY A 148 9.61 -20.37 25.88
C GLY A 148 8.15 -19.95 26.04
N CYS A 149 7.43 -19.92 24.92
CA CYS A 149 6.04 -20.36 24.90
C CYS A 149 5.82 -21.18 23.63
N LEU A 150 5.24 -22.36 23.85
CA LEU A 150 4.80 -23.37 22.88
C LEU A 150 3.88 -22.81 21.80
#